data_AF-A0A7Y9MZJ6-F1
#
_entry.id   AF-A0A7Y9MZJ6-F1
#
_cell.length_a   1.000
_cell.length_b   1.000
_cell.length_c   1.000
_cell.angle_alpha   90.00
_cell.angle_beta   90.00
_cell.angle_gamma   90.00
#
_symmetry.space_group_name_H-M   'P 1'
#
loop_
_entity.id
_entity.type
_entity.pdbx_description
1 polymer ?
#
loop_
_entity_poly.entity_id
_entity_poly.type
_entity_poly.pdbx_seq_one_letter_code
_entity_poly.pdbx_strand_id
1 'polypeptide(L)'
;MITDLLDDLRDATDALERQIVAGLLFERIAELMLLDAGRWTATGKWLPRRLRDLSDSRAERLSAPLLAGDLTAFADRVEDELRRAGGRVQAGFVR
;
A
#
# COMPACT_ATOMS: atom_id res chain seq x y z
N MET A 1 -7.01 0.16 9.23
CA MET A 1 -6.27 -1.07 8.85
C MET A 1 -5.92 -0.98 7.37
N ILE A 2 -4.97 -1.75 6.81
CA ILE A 2 -4.60 -1.64 5.37
C ILE A 2 -5.80 -1.90 4.46
N THR A 3 -6.61 -2.92 4.79
CA THR A 3 -7.83 -3.24 4.04
C THR A 3 -8.82 -2.08 4.04
N ASP A 4 -9.04 -1.44 5.19
CA ASP A 4 -9.95 -0.28 5.29
C ASP A 4 -9.47 0.87 4.40
N LEU A 5 -8.17 1.21 4.45
CA LEU A 5 -7.61 2.27 3.60
C LEU A 5 -7.70 1.95 2.10
N LEU A 6 -7.63 0.67 1.74
CA LEU A 6 -7.80 0.23 0.35
C LEU A 6 -9.26 0.36 -0.10
N ASP A 7 -10.21 0.01 0.76
CA ASP A 7 -11.64 0.15 0.47
C ASP A 7 -12.04 1.64 0.47
N ASP A 8 -11.56 2.44 1.43
CA ASP A 8 -11.71 3.91 1.46
C ASP A 8 -11.18 4.56 0.17
N LEU A 9 -10.02 4.12 -0.34
CA LEU A 9 -9.46 4.66 -1.58
C LEU A 9 -10.35 4.37 -2.81
N ARG A 10 -11.02 3.21 -2.81
CA ARG A 10 -11.93 2.80 -3.89
C ARG A 10 -13.26 3.55 -3.82
N ASP A 11 -13.74 3.85 -2.62
CA ASP A 11 -15.04 4.48 -2.39
C ASP A 11 -14.96 6.02 -2.40
N ALA A 12 -13.78 6.59 -2.14
CA ALA A 12 -13.58 8.04 -2.09
C ALA A 12 -13.85 8.71 -3.46
N THR A 13 -14.67 9.76 -3.43
CA THR A 13 -15.04 10.55 -4.62
C THR A 13 -14.37 11.91 -4.66
N ASP A 14 -13.97 12.46 -3.50
CA ASP A 14 -13.24 13.72 -3.41
C ASP A 14 -11.76 13.54 -3.80
N ALA A 15 -11.23 14.47 -4.59
CA ALA A 15 -9.88 14.37 -5.11
C ALA A 15 -8.80 14.53 -4.02
N LEU A 16 -9.03 15.40 -3.02
CA LEU A 16 -8.08 15.61 -1.93
C LEU A 16 -8.07 14.40 -0.99
N GLU A 17 -9.25 13.89 -0.63
CA GLU A 17 -9.41 12.68 0.15
C GLU A 17 -8.67 11.50 -0.48
N ARG A 18 -8.89 11.24 -1.78
CA ARG A 18 -8.20 10.17 -2.51
C ARG A 18 -6.68 10.28 -2.43
N GLN A 19 -6.13 11.49 -2.53
CA GLN A 19 -4.68 11.71 -2.42
C GLN A 19 -4.16 11.45 -1.00
N ILE A 20 -4.90 11.91 0.02
CA ILE A 20 -4.55 11.66 1.43
C ILE A 20 -4.57 10.16 1.72
N VAL A 21 -5.65 9.46 1.33
CA VAL A 21 -5.80 8.02 1.55
C VAL A 21 -4.73 7.25 0.79
N ALA A 22 -4.41 7.61 -0.46
CA ALA A 22 -3.36 6.95 -1.24
C ALA A 22 -1.98 7.06 -0.57
N GLY A 23 -1.64 8.22 0.00
CA GLY A 23 -0.40 8.41 0.74
C GLY A 23 -0.32 7.56 2.01
N LEU A 24 -1.42 7.52 2.78
CA LEU A 24 -1.52 6.66 3.97
C LEU A 24 -1.42 5.19 3.61
N LEU A 25 -2.11 4.76 2.54
CA LEU A 25 -2.10 3.38 2.07
C LEU A 25 -0.72 2.95 1.61
N PHE A 26 -0.01 3.80 0.86
CA PHE A 26 1.37 3.55 0.44
C PHE A 26 2.30 3.30 1.64
N GLU A 27 2.20 4.11 2.68
CA GLU A 27 3.03 3.95 3.87
C GLU A 27 2.78 2.58 4.54
N ARG A 28 1.51 2.22 4.73
CA ARG A 28 1.15 0.98 5.43
C ARG A 28 1.47 -0.27 4.61
N ILE A 29 1.23 -0.28 3.29
CA ILE A 29 1.56 -1.43 2.45
C ILE A 29 3.08 -1.63 2.33
N ALA A 30 3.85 -0.55 2.27
CA ALA A 30 5.29 -0.61 2.21
C ALA A 30 5.90 -1.17 3.52
N GLU A 31 5.35 -0.77 4.67
CA GLU A 31 5.68 -1.37 5.96
C GLU A 31 5.39 -2.87 5.96
N LEU A 32 4.21 -3.29 5.48
CA LEU A 32 3.86 -4.71 5.36
C LEU A 32 4.85 -5.48 4.47
N MET A 33 5.21 -4.95 3.30
CA MET A 33 6.18 -5.58 2.39
C MET A 33 7.55 -5.80 3.05
N LEU A 34 8.00 -4.86 3.89
CA LEU A 34 9.26 -4.96 4.63
C LEU A 34 9.14 -5.98 5.78
N LEU A 35 8.03 -5.97 6.50
CA LEU A 35 7.74 -6.91 7.59
C LEU A 35 7.64 -8.36 7.09
N ASP A 36 6.93 -8.59 5.99
CA ASP A 36 6.81 -9.90 5.33
C ASP A 36 8.18 -10.45 4.91
N ALA A 37 9.12 -9.57 4.54
CA ALA A 37 10.50 -9.91 4.23
C ALA A 37 11.43 -10.04 5.45
N GLY A 38 10.90 -9.97 6.68
CA GLY A 38 11.70 -10.05 7.92
C GLY A 38 12.62 -8.85 8.15
N ARG A 39 12.38 -7.70 7.51
CA ARG A 39 13.19 -6.48 7.67
C ARG A 39 12.52 -5.54 8.70
N TRP A 40 13.18 -5.28 9.83
CA TRP A 40 12.66 -4.34 10.82
C TRP A 40 12.61 -2.92 10.24
N THR A 41 11.44 -2.31 10.42
CA THR A 41 10.91 -1.07 9.85
C THR A 41 11.89 0.12 9.82
N ALA A 42 12.08 0.68 8.62
CA ALA A 42 12.28 2.11 8.50
C ALA A 42 10.90 2.76 8.39
N THR A 43 10.67 3.87 9.08
CA THR A 43 9.46 4.69 8.94
C THR A 43 9.78 5.98 8.18
N GLY A 44 8.76 6.61 7.61
CA GLY A 44 8.86 7.92 6.97
C GLY A 44 9.75 7.95 5.74
N LYS A 45 10.54 9.03 5.59
CA LYS A 45 11.26 9.39 4.33
C LYS A 45 12.19 8.32 3.73
N TRP A 46 12.52 7.28 4.48
CA TRP A 46 13.40 6.20 4.04
C TRP A 46 12.66 5.03 3.40
N LEU A 47 11.32 4.95 3.53
CA LEU A 47 10.48 3.89 2.96
C LEU A 47 10.80 3.60 1.49
N PRO A 48 10.81 4.61 0.59
CA PRO A 48 11.03 4.34 -0.83
C PRO A 48 12.39 3.72 -1.13
N ARG A 49 13.43 4.15 -0.38
CA ARG A 49 14.78 3.58 -0.52
C ARG A 49 14.81 2.13 -0.05
N ARG A 50 14.21 1.85 1.12
CA ARG A 50 14.15 0.49 1.67
C ARG A 50 13.32 -0.46 0.82
N LEU A 51 12.23 0.02 0.20
CA LEU A 51 11.46 -0.77 -0.75
C LEU A 51 12.29 -1.15 -1.98
N ARG A 52 13.06 -0.21 -2.53
CA ARG A 52 13.97 -0.52 -3.65
C ARG A 52 15.08 -1.50 -3.24
N ASP A 53 15.63 -1.34 -2.04
CA ASP A 53 16.61 -2.29 -1.47
C ASP A 53 16.01 -3.68 -1.21
N LEU A 54 14.70 -3.78 -1.02
CA LEU A 54 13.99 -5.06 -0.91
C LEU A 54 13.78 -5.67 -2.30
N SER A 55 13.21 -4.89 -3.22
CA SER A 55 13.01 -5.27 -4.61
C SER A 55 12.66 -4.04 -5.44
N ASP A 56 13.59 -3.61 -6.28
CA ASP A 56 13.39 -2.48 -7.19
C ASP A 56 12.15 -2.68 -8.08
N SER A 57 11.96 -3.89 -8.62
CA SER A 57 10.80 -4.19 -9.46
C SER A 57 9.46 -4.14 -8.72
N ARG A 58 9.40 -4.55 -7.45
CA ARG A 58 8.16 -4.48 -6.65
C ARG A 58 7.88 -3.03 -6.25
N ALA A 59 8.93 -2.30 -5.84
CA ALA A 59 8.84 -0.88 -5.54
C ALA A 59 8.30 -0.10 -6.74
N GLU A 60 8.85 -0.33 -7.94
CA GLU A 60 8.42 0.34 -9.16
C GLU A 60 6.98 -0.01 -9.54
N ARG A 61 6.61 -1.30 -9.52
CA ARG A 61 5.22 -1.71 -9.82
C ARG A 61 4.21 -1.08 -8.88
N LEU A 62 4.57 -0.88 -7.61
CA LEU A 62 3.71 -0.23 -6.63
C LEU A 62 3.67 1.30 -6.82
N SER A 63 4.81 1.95 -7.03
CA SER A 63 4.89 3.41 -7.06
C SER A 63 4.55 4.05 -8.40
N ALA A 64 4.77 3.37 -9.53
CA ALA A 64 4.52 3.92 -10.86
C ALA A 64 3.07 4.44 -11.04
N PRO A 65 2.00 3.67 -10.73
CA PRO A 65 0.64 4.17 -10.88
C PRO A 65 0.33 5.31 -9.90
N LEU A 66 0.87 5.26 -8.67
CA LEU A 66 0.73 6.34 -7.69
C LEU A 66 1.32 7.65 -8.21
N LEU A 67 2.52 7.61 -8.78
CA LEU A 67 3.19 8.78 -9.36
C LEU A 67 2.50 9.30 -10.63
N ALA A 68 1.84 8.42 -11.39
CA ALA A 68 1.03 8.79 -12.55
C ALA A 68 -0.36 9.35 -12.17
N GLY A 69 -0.74 9.32 -10.88
CA GLY A 69 -2.08 9.68 -10.41
C GLY A 69 -3.16 8.65 -10.74
N ASP A 70 -2.78 7.46 -11.21
CA ASP A 70 -3.68 6.34 -11.46
C ASP A 70 -3.94 5.59 -10.16
N LEU A 71 -4.81 6.15 -9.32
CA LEU A 71 -5.10 5.60 -8.00
C LEU A 71 -5.86 4.27 -8.05
N THR A 72 -6.54 3.98 -9.17
CA THR A 72 -7.19 2.69 -9.40
C THR A 72 -6.14 1.61 -9.63
N ALA A 73 -5.18 1.84 -10.55
CA ALA A 73 -4.09 0.91 -10.75
C ALA A 73 -3.19 0.79 -9.50
N PHE A 74 -3.02 1.86 -8.72
CA PHE A 74 -2.32 1.80 -7.44
C PHE A 74 -3.04 0.88 -6.44
N ALA A 75 -4.37 1.01 -6.30
CA ALA A 75 -5.17 0.14 -5.45
C ALA A 75 -5.04 -1.35 -5.84
N ASP A 76 -5.01 -1.65 -7.14
CA ASP A 76 -4.81 -3.03 -7.63
C ASP A 76 -3.43 -3.57 -7.26
N ARG A 77 -2.39 -2.74 -7.31
CA ARG A 77 -1.03 -3.13 -6.87
C ARG A 77 -0.96 -3.37 -5.37
N VAL A 78 -1.67 -2.58 -4.58
CA VAL A 78 -1.79 -2.82 -3.13
C VAL A 78 -2.48 -4.14 -2.86
N GLU A 79 -3.57 -4.45 -3.57
CA GLU A 79 -4.26 -5.73 -3.46
C GLU A 79 -3.34 -6.91 -3.82
N ASP A 80 -2.51 -6.79 -4.84
CA ASP A 80 -1.50 -7.80 -5.20
C ASP A 80 -0.51 -8.05 -4.05
N GLU A 81 -0.03 -6.99 -3.39
CA GLU A 81 0.91 -7.10 -2.27
C GLU A 81 0.23 -7.65 -1.00
N LEU A 82 -1.03 -7.29 -0.74
CA LEU A 82 -1.85 -7.91 0.31
C LEU A 82 -1.98 -9.42 0.08
N ARG A 83 -2.32 -9.86 -1.15
CA ARG A 83 -2.42 -11.29 -1.47
C ARG A 83 -1.10 -12.03 -1.24
N ARG A 84 0.04 -11.41 -1.52
CA ARG A 84 1.37 -11.99 -1.23
C ARG A 84 1.60 -12.18 0.26
N ALA A 85 1.16 -11.23 1.08
CA ALA A 85 1.31 -11.23 2.53
C ALA A 85 0.25 -12.06 3.29
N GLY A 86 -0.58 -12.86 2.58
CA GLY A 86 -1.62 -13.71 3.18
C GLY A 86 -3.06 -13.23 2.98
N GLY A 87 -3.27 -12.13 2.25
CA GLY A 87 -4.58 -11.63 1.87
C GLY A 87 -5.11 -10.51 2.77
N ARG A 88 -6.36 -10.13 2.51
CA ARG A 88 -7.07 -9.10 3.29
C ARG A 88 -7.32 -9.59 4.72
N VAL A 89 -7.05 -8.73 5.69
CA VAL A 89 -7.47 -8.93 7.08
C VAL A 89 -8.69 -8.05 7.34
N GLN A 90 -9.77 -8.65 7.86
CA GLN A 90 -10.90 -7.92 8.43
C GLN A 90 -10.81 -8.04 9.95
N ALA A 91 -10.44 -6.96 10.64
CA ALA A 91 -10.53 -6.95 12.10
C ALA A 91 -12.02 -6.99 12.50
N GLY A 92 -12.45 -8.11 13.07
CA GLY A 92 -13.76 -8.21 13.72
C GLY A 92 -14.95 -8.66 12.87
N PHE A 93 -14.76 -9.43 11.79
CA PHE A 93 -15.89 -10.10 11.12
C PHE A 93 -16.51 -11.17 12.03
N VAL A 94 -17.53 -10.79 12.78
CA VAL A 94 -18.52 -11.73 13.33
C VAL A 94 -19.78 -11.55 12.49
N ARG A 95 -20.20 -12.63 11.85
CA ARG A 95 -21.44 -12.72 11.08
C ARG A 95 -22.66 -12.58 11.98
#